data_AF-A0A4R6FJV9-F1
#
_entry.id   AF-A0A4R6FJV9-F1
#
_cell.length_a   1.000
_cell.length_b   1.000
_cell.length_c   1.000
_cell.angle_alpha   90.00
_cell.angle_beta   90.00
_cell.angle_gamma   90.00
#
_symmetry.space_group_name_H-M   'P 1'
#
loop_
_entity.id
_entity.type
_entity.pdbx_description
1 polymer ?
#
loop_
_entity_poly.entity_id
_entity_poly.type
_entity_poly.pdbx_seq_one_letter_code
_entity_poly.pdbx_strand_id
1 'polypeptide(L)' 'MNVIPIIPDADAVQDAWDDYVALVRERDAAPELASDMEHAMRTVRAHERWKRLFLAADRRVSC' A
#
# COMPACT_ATOMS: atom_id res chain seq x y z
N MET A 1 3.95 -24.67 -16.53
CA MET A 1 3.08 -23.58 -16.04
C MET A 1 3.90 -22.29 -16.15
N ASN A 2 3.69 -21.49 -17.19
CA ASN A 2 4.35 -20.17 -17.28
C ASN A 2 3.56 -19.21 -16.40
N VAL A 3 4.11 -18.85 -15.24
CA VAL A 3 3.60 -17.76 -14.43
C VAL A 3 3.98 -16.48 -15.15
N ILE A 4 3.05 -15.94 -15.95
CA ILE A 4 3.21 -14.58 -16.48
C ILE A 4 3.16 -13.68 -15.26
N PRO A 5 4.23 -12.94 -14.92
CA PRO A 5 4.17 -11.99 -13.82
C PRO A 5 3.09 -10.97 -14.17
N ILE A 6 2.01 -10.95 -13.38
CA ILE A 6 1.00 -9.89 -13.46
C ILE A 6 1.74 -8.62 -13.08
N ILE A 7 2.01 -7.80 -14.09
CA ILE A 7 2.60 -6.50 -13.88
C ILE A 7 1.50 -5.64 -13.25
N PRO A 8 1.72 -5.07 -12.05
CA PRO A 8 0.78 -4.12 -11.52
C PRO A 8 0.74 -2.88 -12.42
N ASP A 9 -0.46 -2.49 -12.83
CA ASP A 9 -0.70 -1.24 -13.53
C ASP A 9 -0.45 -0.04 -12.60
N ALA A 10 -0.26 1.14 -13.19
CA ALA A 10 -0.05 2.37 -12.42
C ALA A 10 -1.26 2.65 -11.51
N ASP A 11 -2.47 2.28 -11.96
CA ASP A 11 -3.72 2.42 -11.22
C ASP A 11 -3.71 1.58 -9.93
N ALA A 12 -3.24 0.33 -9.95
CA ALA A 12 -3.14 -0.51 -8.76
C ALA A 12 -2.10 0.01 -7.75
N VAL A 13 -1.02 0.63 -8.22
CA VAL A 13 -0.04 1.30 -7.34
C VAL A 13 -0.70 2.50 -6.67
N GLN A 14 -1.46 3.29 -7.43
CA GLN A 14 -2.18 4.47 -6.94
C GLN A 14 -3.30 4.09 -5.96
N ASP A 15 -4.12 3.09 -6.27
CA ASP A 15 -5.18 2.60 -5.39
C ASP A 15 -4.61 2.11 -4.05
N ALA A 16 -3.51 1.35 -4.08
CA ALA A 16 -2.85 0.88 -2.86
C ALA A 16 -2.22 2.03 -2.05
N TRP A 17 -1.78 3.10 -2.71
CA TRP A 17 -1.33 4.32 -2.05
C TRP A 17 -2.50 5.04 -1.37
N ASP A 18 -3.62 5.20 -2.07
CA ASP A 18 -4.80 5.89 -1.55
C ASP A 18 -5.41 5.13 -0.35
N ASP A 19 -5.44 3.80 -0.40
CA ASP A 19 -5.81 2.94 0.73
C ASP A 19 -4.94 3.21 1.98
N TYR A 20 -3.62 3.29 1.80
CA TYR A 20 -2.69 3.57 2.90
C TYR A 20 -2.88 4.99 3.45
N VAL A 21 -3.00 5.99 2.56
CA VAL A 21 -3.19 7.40 2.95
C VAL A 21 -4.51 7.59 3.69
N ALA A 22 -5.58 6.90 3.29
CA ALA A 22 -6.87 6.95 3.97
C ALA A 22 -6.74 6.52 5.44
N LEU A 23 -6.03 5.42 5.71
CA LEU A 23 -5.79 4.93 7.08
C LEU A 23 -4.94 5.90 7.91
N VAL A 24 -3.91 6.51 7.30
CA VAL A 24 -3.10 7.53 7.99
C VAL A 24 -3.95 8.76 8.35
N ARG A 25 -4.80 9.22 7.44
CA ARG A 25 -5.72 10.35 7.68
C ARG A 25 -6.78 10.03 8.72
N GLU A 26 -7.27 8.80 8.77
CA GLU A 26 -8.19 8.33 9.80
C GLU A 26 -7.55 8.48 11.19
N ARG A 27 -6.27 8.10 11.34
CA ARG A 27 -5.51 8.30 12.60
C ARG A 27 -5.37 9.77 12.99
N ASP A 28 -5.14 10.64 12.01
CA ASP A 28 -5.01 12.08 12.27
C ASP A 28 -6.35 12.71 12.69
N ALA A 29 -7.48 12.16 12.20
CA ALA A 29 -8.82 12.59 12.56
C ALA A 29 -9.31 12.01 13.91
N ALA A 30 -8.77 10.86 14.33
CA ALA A 30 -9.15 10.14 15.55
C ALA A 30 -7.90 9.73 16.35
N PRO A 31 -7.39 10.61 17.25
CA PRO A 31 -6.15 10.37 18.00
C PRO A 31 -6.14 9.08 18.84
N GLU A 32 -7.30 8.57 19.24
CA GLU A 32 -7.47 7.29 19.95
C GLU A 32 -6.93 6.10 19.15
N LEU A 33 -6.89 6.20 17.82
CA LEU A 33 -6.34 5.18 16.93
C LEU A 33 -4.82 5.06 17.04
N ALA A 34 -4.13 6.01 17.68
CA ALA A 34 -2.69 5.93 17.90
C ALA A 34 -2.28 4.73 18.78
N SER A 35 -3.16 4.30 19.68
CA SER A 35 -2.98 3.11 20.53
C SER A 35 -3.75 1.87 20.04
N ASP A 36 -4.53 2.01 18.97
CA ASP A 36 -5.30 0.91 18.40
C ASP A 36 -4.38 -0.01 17.57
N MET A 37 -4.15 -1.21 18.11
CA MET A 37 -3.29 -2.21 17.48
C MET A 37 -3.89 -2.76 16.18
N GLU A 38 -5.22 -2.87 16.09
CA GLU A 38 -5.88 -3.34 14.87
C GLU A 38 -5.72 -2.31 13.76
N HIS A 39 -5.95 -1.04 14.06
CA HIS A 39 -5.71 0.05 13.13
C HIS A 39 -4.24 0.09 12.70
N ALA A 40 -3.29 0.01 13.64
CA ALA A 40 -1.87 -0.04 13.33
C ALA A 40 -1.50 -1.20 12.39
N MET A 41 -2.01 -2.40 12.66
CA MET A 41 -1.79 -3.57 11.81
C MET A 41 -2.39 -3.41 10.40
N ARG A 42 -3.58 -2.83 10.28
CA ARG A 42 -4.20 -2.52 8.99
C ARG A 42 -3.34 -1.54 8.19
N THR A 43 -2.87 -0.47 8.82
CA THR A 43 -2.01 0.54 8.20
C THR A 43 -0.68 -0.04 7.73
N VAL A 44 -0.04 -0.89 8.54
CA VAL A 44 1.20 -1.59 8.13
C VAL A 44 0.96 -2.51 6.94
N ARG A 45 -0.15 -3.26 6.92
CA ARG A 45 -0.47 -4.15 5.79
C ARG A 45 -0.71 -3.37 4.50
N ALA A 46 -1.40 -2.22 4.58
CA ALA A 46 -1.62 -1.35 3.43
C ALA A 46 -0.29 -0.77 2.90
N HIS A 47 0.60 -0.31 3.79
CA HIS A 47 1.94 0.16 3.42
C HIS A 47 2.77 -0.92 2.73
N GLU A 48 2.81 -2.15 3.28
CA GLU A 48 3.55 -3.25 2.67
C GLU A 48 2.99 -3.66 1.31
N ARG A 49 1.66 -3.61 1.13
CA ARG A 49 1.01 -3.84 -0.17
C ARG A 49 1.46 -2.80 -1.19
N TRP A 50 1.33 -1.51 -0.86
CA TRP A 50 1.78 -0.41 -1.73
C TRP A 50 3.27 -0.54 -2.09
N LYS A 51 4.14 -0.76 -1.11
CA LYS A 51 5.59 -0.89 -1.30
C LYS A 51 5.94 -2.02 -2.27
N ARG A 52 5.28 -3.17 -2.17
CA ARG A 52 5.50 -4.31 -3.08
C ARG A 52 5.09 -3.96 -4.52
N LEU A 53 3.96 -3.28 -4.70
CA LEU A 53 3.48 -2.85 -6.01
C LEU A 53 4.40 -1.79 -6.63
N PHE A 54 4.78 -0.78 -5.84
CA PHE A 54 5.73 0.26 -6.25
C PHE A 54 7.07 -0.33 -6.69
N LEU A 55 7.68 -1.21 -5.90
CA LEU A 55 8.97 -1.83 -6.26
C LEU A 55 8.87 -2.75 -7.49
N ALA A 56 7.73 -3.39 -7.71
CA ALA A 56 7.49 -4.17 -8.92
C ALA A 56 7.37 -3.29 -10.17
N ALA A 57 6.76 -2.11 -10.04
CA ALA A 57 6.67 -1.12 -11.11
C ALA A 57 8.00 -0.40 -11.38
N ASP A 58 8.74 0.00 -10.35
CA ASP A 58 10.01 0.76 -10.44
C ASP A 58 11.13 -0.02 -11.15
N ARG A 59 11.22 -1.33 -10.90
CA ARG A 59 12.16 -2.24 -11.61
C ARG A 59 12.02 -2.20 -13.14
N ARG A 60 10.90 -1.70 -13.69
CA ARG A 60 10.71 -1.55 -15.14
C ARG A 60 11.26 -0.26 -15.71
N VAL A 61 11.32 0.83 -14.95
CA VAL A 61 11.81 2.12 -15.46
C VAL A 61 13.33 2.09 -15.63
N SER A 62 14.01 1.19 -14.91
CA SER A 62 15.47 1.10 -14.88
C SER A 62 16.09 0.04 -15.81
N CYS A 63 15.31 -0.57 -16.72
CA CYS A 63 15.79 -1.56 -17.71
C CYS A 63 15.64 -1.09 -19.16
#